data_AF-A0A961BZC0-F1
#
_entry.id   AF-A0A961BZC0-F1
#
_cell.length_a   1.000
_cell.length_b   1.000
_cell.length_c   1.000
_cell.angle_alpha   90.00
_cell.angle_beta   90.00
_cell.angle_gamma   90.00
#
_symmetry.space_group_name_H-M   'P 1'
#
loop_
_entity.id
_entity.type
_entity.pdbx_description
1 polymer ?
#
loop_
_entity_poly.entity_id
_entity_poly.type
_entity_poly.pdbx_seq_one_letter_code
_entity_poly.pdbx_strand_id
1 'polypeptide(L)'
;MSALIIAVCGGAAPTVSRAAEQSSPAPFVHRANASWSRVTDSAGHVWAPRAGFVGGSSVTQRLLGTDVRRTVDDRLFSVSTLDTTGFSIEVPRAGDYRVRLLMAEGYFTNPAQRVFDVTAEGEPLFSAVDIVAAAGRGAAYVRSGRVAVADGRLDLSFVARVNSPSVAAVEVVEATPTALVDDPDPVDSESLSVGVWRQRVDRAPLDPDSDVIAANLRQQVVDRWNGVAAFNAYQYNASIHTVPPGQPRVDIGFWDCQNKGKLPPGLLTGMGHYLNVPVPDNAMPAAGTDGEMTIHDPAADQAWEFWKMRRNAGTGGWEACWGGRIDNVSASQAIFDVPYGVSASGLLMGGGVVRLADVRRGVIEHALYLGVVDSQAYPEVSWPALRGDGRVADLYVVREGQRLRLDPTLDLSQYRLTPIGRMVAEAAQRYGFIVSDSSGAVAVATESGDVEAAVTGTNPWPGLIGGPTYLVMENFPWEHIQVVAADYGRSR
;
A
#
# COMPACT_ATOMS: atom_id res chain seq x y z
N MET A 1 34.13 -77.89 -27.83
CA MET A 1 35.44 -77.22 -27.79
C MET A 1 35.59 -76.38 -29.05
N SER A 2 35.56 -75.06 -28.90
CA SER A 2 36.42 -74.09 -29.60
C SER A 2 35.89 -72.70 -29.33
N ALA A 3 36.72 -71.91 -28.64
CA ALA A 3 36.50 -70.51 -28.35
C ALA A 3 37.27 -69.67 -29.39
N LEU A 4 36.73 -68.52 -29.79
CA LEU A 4 37.52 -67.34 -30.13
C LEU A 4 36.69 -66.03 -30.04
N ILE A 5 36.80 -65.39 -28.89
CA ILE A 5 37.13 -63.97 -28.59
C ILE A 5 36.63 -62.82 -29.52
N ILE A 6 35.73 -62.02 -28.91
CA ILE A 6 35.66 -60.55 -28.73
C ILE A 6 35.57 -59.59 -29.93
N ALA A 7 34.44 -58.85 -29.96
CA ALA A 7 34.40 -57.41 -30.21
C ALA A 7 33.40 -56.75 -29.23
N VAL A 8 33.88 -55.82 -28.40
CA VAL A 8 33.07 -55.00 -27.47
C VAL A 8 32.67 -53.71 -28.19
N CYS A 9 31.38 -53.43 -28.28
CA CYS A 9 30.86 -52.10 -28.57
C CYS A 9 30.30 -51.50 -27.27
N GLY A 10 30.98 -50.48 -26.74
CA GLY A 10 30.55 -49.70 -25.59
C GLY A 10 29.45 -48.71 -25.98
N GLY A 11 28.33 -48.74 -25.26
CA GLY A 11 27.33 -47.68 -25.29
C GLY A 11 27.77 -46.53 -24.39
N ALA A 12 28.08 -45.37 -24.98
CA ALA A 12 28.27 -44.14 -24.26
C ALA A 12 26.90 -43.58 -23.82
N ALA A 13 26.73 -43.34 -22.52
CA ALA A 13 25.63 -42.55 -21.98
C ALA A 13 25.75 -41.10 -22.47
N PRO A 14 24.63 -40.39 -22.74
CA PRO A 14 24.70 -39.00 -23.16
C PRO A 14 25.26 -38.13 -22.03
N THR A 15 26.40 -37.49 -22.30
CA THR A 15 26.94 -36.41 -21.48
C THR A 15 25.98 -35.22 -21.54
N VAL A 16 25.28 -34.94 -20.44
CA VAL A 16 24.61 -33.67 -20.22
C VAL A 16 25.69 -32.61 -20.01
N SER A 17 25.88 -31.74 -20.99
CA SER A 17 26.71 -30.54 -20.84
C SER A 17 26.06 -29.65 -19.79
N ARG A 18 26.71 -29.49 -18.63
CA ARG A 18 26.30 -28.54 -17.59
C ARG A 18 26.61 -27.14 -18.12
N ALA A 19 25.60 -26.49 -18.72
CA ALA A 19 25.64 -25.05 -18.87
C ALA A 19 25.81 -24.45 -17.47
N ALA A 20 26.89 -23.69 -17.27
CA ALA A 20 27.06 -22.91 -16.07
C ALA A 20 25.91 -21.90 -16.02
N GLU A 21 25.03 -22.00 -15.02
CA GLU A 21 24.15 -20.90 -14.63
C GLU A 21 25.03 -19.70 -14.32
N GLN A 22 25.08 -18.73 -15.24
CA GLN A 22 25.55 -17.40 -14.92
C GLN A 22 24.54 -16.80 -13.94
N SER A 23 24.86 -16.86 -12.65
CA SER A 23 24.12 -16.15 -11.62
C SER A 23 24.09 -14.67 -12.01
N SER A 24 22.89 -14.10 -12.21
CA SER A 24 22.76 -12.65 -12.30
C SER A 24 23.34 -12.03 -11.02
N PRO A 25 24.19 -10.99 -11.11
CA PRO A 25 24.73 -10.36 -9.92
C PRO A 25 23.58 -9.83 -9.06
N ALA A 26 23.67 -10.02 -7.74
CA ALA A 26 22.69 -9.50 -6.80
C ALA A 26 22.54 -7.97 -6.97
N PRO A 27 21.32 -7.42 -6.83
CA PRO A 27 21.11 -5.97 -6.96
C PRO A 27 21.99 -5.24 -5.95
N PHE A 28 22.59 -4.13 -6.36
CA PHE A 28 23.42 -3.33 -5.47
C PHE A 28 22.61 -2.75 -4.31
N VAL A 29 23.14 -2.91 -3.10
CA VAL A 29 22.57 -2.37 -1.86
C VAL A 29 23.69 -1.73 -1.04
N HIS A 30 23.48 -0.47 -0.66
CA HIS A 30 24.35 0.26 0.26
C HIS A 30 23.54 0.71 1.48
N ARG A 31 24.03 0.39 2.68
CA ARG A 31 23.39 0.72 3.97
C ARG A 31 24.37 1.44 4.86
N ALA A 32 24.02 2.66 5.27
CA ALA A 32 24.84 3.50 6.12
C ALA A 32 24.04 3.99 7.32
N ASN A 33 24.63 3.93 8.52
CA ASN A 33 24.05 4.52 9.73
C ASN A 33 24.90 5.70 10.22
N ALA A 34 24.32 6.64 10.95
CA ALA A 34 25.00 7.84 11.45
C ALA A 34 25.95 7.54 12.63
N SER A 35 25.80 6.41 13.29
CA SER A 35 26.61 6.03 14.45
C SER A 35 28.05 5.67 14.06
N TRP A 36 28.95 5.76 15.03
CA TRP A 36 30.37 5.40 14.88
C TRP A 36 30.62 3.89 14.84
N SER A 37 29.57 3.08 14.99
CA SER A 37 29.66 1.63 14.98
C SER A 37 28.70 1.02 13.97
N ARG A 38 28.99 -0.21 13.59
CA ARG A 38 28.09 -1.01 12.78
C ARG A 38 26.80 -1.29 13.57
N VAL A 39 25.66 -1.19 12.90
CA VAL A 39 24.35 -1.56 13.44
C VAL A 39 23.80 -2.70 12.60
N THR A 40 23.20 -3.69 13.25
CA THR A 40 22.42 -4.75 12.58
C THR A 40 20.97 -4.55 12.98
N ASP A 41 20.07 -4.49 12.00
CA ASP A 41 18.62 -4.40 12.26
C ASP A 41 18.02 -5.76 12.59
N SER A 42 16.74 -5.78 12.97
CA SER A 42 15.96 -6.96 13.31
C SER A 42 15.79 -7.94 12.14
N ALA A 43 15.87 -7.46 10.90
CA ALA A 43 15.87 -8.27 9.68
C ALA A 43 17.26 -8.87 9.35
N GLY A 44 18.29 -8.55 10.15
CA GLY A 44 19.64 -9.06 9.97
C GLY A 44 20.48 -8.26 8.97
N HIS A 45 19.98 -7.14 8.43
CA HIS A 45 20.78 -6.29 7.56
C HIS A 45 21.82 -5.52 8.34
N VAL A 46 23.00 -5.40 7.74
CA VAL A 46 24.15 -4.75 8.34
C VAL A 46 24.32 -3.34 7.76
N TRP A 47 24.32 -2.35 8.64
CA TRP A 47 24.47 -0.94 8.31
C TRP A 47 25.87 -0.45 8.66
N ALA A 48 26.62 0.02 7.65
CA ALA A 48 27.98 0.48 7.83
C ALA A 48 28.04 1.85 8.56
N PRO A 49 28.99 2.06 9.48
CA PRO A 49 29.12 3.34 10.18
C PRO A 49 29.55 4.45 9.22
N ARG A 50 28.70 5.46 9.09
CA ARG A 50 28.94 6.74 8.40
C ARG A 50 29.41 6.65 6.94
N ALA A 51 29.22 5.50 6.29
CA ALA A 51 29.70 5.28 4.93
C ALA A 51 28.88 6.10 3.91
N GLY A 52 29.45 7.19 3.43
CA GLY A 52 28.84 8.09 2.44
C GLY A 52 28.30 9.40 3.00
N PHE A 53 28.22 9.59 4.32
CA PHE A 53 27.79 10.89 4.87
C PHE A 53 28.84 11.98 4.61
N VAL A 54 28.40 13.14 4.09
CA VAL A 54 29.23 14.28 3.72
C VAL A 54 28.94 15.48 4.62
N GLY A 55 30.00 16.11 5.12
CA GLY A 55 29.90 17.25 6.04
C GLY A 55 29.43 16.85 7.44
N GLY A 56 29.78 17.67 8.44
CA GLY A 56 29.38 17.48 9.84
C GLY A 56 29.88 16.18 10.48
N SER A 57 30.81 16.26 11.45
CA SER A 57 31.21 15.09 12.25
C SER A 57 30.31 14.85 13.47
N SER A 58 29.39 15.78 13.75
CA SER A 58 28.54 15.74 14.94
C SER A 58 27.40 14.75 14.81
N VAL A 59 27.02 14.13 15.92
CA VAL A 59 25.84 13.28 16.03
C VAL A 59 25.09 13.60 17.32
N THR A 60 23.78 13.37 17.32
CA THR A 60 22.97 13.36 18.54
C THR A 60 22.68 11.92 18.95
N GLN A 61 22.69 11.67 20.26
CA GLN A 61 22.41 10.37 20.88
C GLN A 61 21.26 10.46 21.89
N ARG A 62 20.36 11.44 21.71
CA ARG A 62 19.26 11.71 22.66
C ARG A 62 18.25 10.58 22.78
N LEU A 63 18.22 9.67 21.82
CA LEU A 63 17.36 8.49 21.79
C LEU A 63 18.14 7.19 22.09
N LEU A 64 19.39 7.30 22.56
CA LEU A 64 20.18 6.13 22.93
C LEU A 64 19.60 5.46 24.18
N GLY A 65 19.22 4.19 24.04
CA GLY A 65 18.62 3.40 25.12
C GLY A 65 17.15 3.74 25.41
N THR A 66 16.48 4.47 24.52
CA THR A 66 15.03 4.71 24.59
C THR A 66 14.29 3.86 23.58
N ASP A 67 13.06 3.48 23.90
CA ASP A 67 12.08 2.98 22.92
C ASP A 67 11.79 4.09 21.88
N VAL A 68 12.12 3.84 20.62
CA VAL A 68 11.83 4.76 19.52
C VAL A 68 10.51 4.30 18.92
N ARG A 69 9.44 5.06 19.17
CA ARG A 69 8.09 4.69 18.72
C ARG A 69 8.06 4.48 17.19
N ARG A 70 7.19 3.59 16.70
CA ARG A 70 7.02 3.25 15.27
C ARG A 70 8.21 2.50 14.64
N THR A 71 9.05 1.86 15.44
CA THR A 71 10.05 0.92 14.93
C THR A 71 10.33 -0.16 15.99
N VAL A 72 10.83 -1.31 15.56
CA VAL A 72 11.45 -2.32 16.44
C VAL A 72 12.99 -2.23 16.39
N ASP A 73 13.53 -1.38 15.51
CA ASP A 73 14.96 -1.17 15.27
C ASP A 73 15.48 0.08 15.98
N ASP A 74 15.14 0.25 17.27
CA ASP A 74 15.47 1.44 18.08
C ASP A 74 16.93 1.91 17.88
N ARG A 75 17.85 0.95 17.86
CA ARG A 75 19.28 1.20 17.75
C ARG A 75 19.65 1.91 16.45
N LEU A 76 18.94 1.64 15.34
CA LEU A 76 19.16 2.27 14.05
C LEU A 76 18.73 3.75 14.03
N PHE A 77 17.72 4.10 14.83
CA PHE A 77 17.20 5.47 14.95
C PHE A 77 17.80 6.26 16.13
N SER A 78 18.49 5.57 17.04
CA SER A 78 18.99 6.12 18.30
C SER A 78 20.10 7.18 18.16
N VAL A 79 20.81 7.17 17.02
CA VAL A 79 21.88 8.12 16.70
C VAL A 79 21.58 8.77 15.36
N SER A 80 21.58 10.11 15.30
CA SER A 80 21.37 10.87 14.06
C SER A 80 22.49 11.88 13.84
N THR A 81 22.76 12.19 12.57
CA THR A 81 23.70 13.24 12.20
C THR A 81 23.26 14.62 12.67
N LEU A 82 24.24 15.49 12.91
CA LEU A 82 24.04 16.93 13.03
C LEU A 82 25.03 17.62 12.07
N ASP A 83 24.59 18.72 11.47
CA ASP A 83 25.39 19.55 10.55
C ASP A 83 25.93 18.80 9.31
N THR A 84 25.36 17.64 8.98
CA THR A 84 25.65 16.94 7.73
C THR A 84 25.04 17.71 6.56
N THR A 85 25.84 17.87 5.51
CA THR A 85 25.47 18.64 4.31
C THR A 85 25.02 17.74 3.16
N GLY A 86 25.25 16.42 3.23
CA GLY A 86 24.80 15.51 2.20
C GLY A 86 25.17 14.04 2.43
N PHE A 87 24.99 13.26 1.38
CA PHE A 87 25.36 11.86 1.30
C PHE A 87 25.83 11.54 -0.12
N SER A 88 27.00 10.93 -0.28
CA SER A 88 27.61 10.65 -1.57
C SER A 88 28.25 9.26 -1.58
N ILE A 89 27.85 8.42 -2.54
CA ILE A 89 28.40 7.08 -2.74
C ILE A 89 28.60 6.76 -4.22
N GLU A 90 29.61 5.96 -4.53
CA GLU A 90 29.73 5.36 -5.85
C GLU A 90 28.69 4.25 -6.01
N VAL A 91 28.07 4.20 -7.18
CA VAL A 91 27.10 3.17 -7.56
C VAL A 91 27.62 2.41 -8.78
N PRO A 92 27.29 1.12 -8.94
CA PRO A 92 27.98 0.26 -9.91
C PRO A 92 27.73 0.63 -11.37
N ARG A 93 26.64 1.35 -11.67
CA ARG A 93 26.29 1.82 -13.01
C ARG A 93 25.30 2.98 -12.99
N ALA A 94 25.21 3.73 -14.08
CA ALA A 94 24.10 4.65 -14.30
C ALA A 94 22.76 3.89 -14.31
N GLY A 95 21.73 4.50 -13.75
CA GLY A 95 20.42 3.89 -13.60
C GLY A 95 19.61 4.50 -12.47
N ASP A 96 18.43 3.95 -12.24
CA ASP A 96 17.58 4.37 -11.14
C ASP A 96 18.00 3.66 -9.85
N TYR A 97 17.95 4.40 -8.75
CA TYR A 97 18.17 3.92 -7.40
C TYR A 97 17.02 4.35 -6.50
N ARG A 98 16.63 3.51 -5.55
CA ARG A 98 15.74 3.88 -4.46
C ARG A 98 16.58 4.32 -3.26
N VAL A 99 16.31 5.52 -2.77
CA VAL A 99 16.96 6.11 -1.59
C VAL A 99 15.95 6.16 -0.46
N ARG A 100 16.32 5.61 0.70
CA ARG A 100 15.56 5.72 1.95
C ARG A 100 16.35 6.52 2.98
N LEU A 101 15.74 7.56 3.55
CA LEU A 101 16.25 8.31 4.68
C LEU A 101 15.49 7.91 5.95
N LEU A 102 16.18 7.31 6.89
CA LEU A 102 15.65 6.93 8.19
C LEU A 102 16.00 8.03 9.19
N MET A 103 15.00 8.53 9.92
CA MET A 103 15.11 9.72 10.75
C MET A 103 14.31 9.57 12.05
N ALA A 104 14.78 10.22 13.12
CA ALA A 104 14.02 10.40 14.34
C ALA A 104 14.46 11.69 15.02
N GLU A 105 13.52 12.48 15.55
CA GLU A 105 13.85 13.69 16.29
C GLU A 105 14.02 13.37 17.78
N GLY A 106 15.23 13.59 18.31
CA GLY A 106 15.53 13.37 19.73
C GLY A 106 15.59 14.66 20.57
N TYR A 107 15.72 15.83 19.94
CA TYR A 107 15.97 17.10 20.60
C TYR A 107 14.73 17.99 20.63
N PHE A 108 14.16 18.33 19.48
CA PHE A 108 13.02 19.24 19.37
C PHE A 108 11.70 18.54 19.70
N THR A 109 10.77 19.30 20.30
CA THR A 109 9.47 18.79 20.76
C THR A 109 8.31 19.33 19.94
N ASN A 110 8.47 20.47 19.26
CA ASN A 110 7.42 21.11 18.49
C ASN A 110 7.75 21.08 16.98
N PRO A 111 6.72 21.04 16.12
CA PRO A 111 6.88 21.27 14.68
C PRO A 111 7.60 22.59 14.36
N ALA A 112 8.11 22.67 13.13
CA ALA A 112 8.84 23.77 12.52
C ALA A 112 10.17 24.14 13.20
N GLN A 113 10.59 23.43 14.25
CA GLN A 113 11.86 23.69 14.92
C GLN A 113 13.06 23.08 14.16
N ARG A 114 12.85 22.03 13.37
CA ARG A 114 13.84 21.51 12.43
C ARG A 114 13.15 21.23 11.10
N VAL A 115 13.58 21.94 10.06
CA VAL A 115 13.04 21.80 8.71
C VAL A 115 14.20 21.84 7.73
N PHE A 116 14.29 20.86 6.83
CA PHE A 116 15.31 20.83 5.79
C PHE A 116 14.78 20.26 4.48
N ASP A 117 15.42 20.60 3.38
CA ASP A 117 15.20 19.96 2.09
C ASP A 117 16.26 18.90 1.83
N VAL A 118 15.93 17.98 0.93
CA VAL A 118 16.82 17.00 0.35
C VAL A 118 16.73 17.13 -1.15
N THR A 119 17.86 17.34 -1.80
CA THR A 119 18.00 17.20 -3.25
C THR A 119 18.80 15.95 -3.58
N ALA A 120 18.56 15.37 -4.75
CA ALA A 120 19.30 14.25 -5.30
C ALA A 120 19.68 14.57 -6.74
N GLU A 121 20.96 14.39 -7.12
CA GLU A 121 21.45 14.70 -8.47
C GLU A 121 21.15 16.16 -8.90
N GLY A 122 21.13 17.09 -7.94
CA GLY A 122 20.78 18.50 -8.16
C GLY A 122 19.27 18.80 -8.21
N GLU A 123 18.41 17.79 -8.25
CA GLU A 123 16.96 17.94 -8.32
C GLU A 123 16.27 17.76 -6.95
N PRO A 124 15.13 18.41 -6.68
CA PRO A 124 14.39 18.21 -5.42
C PRO A 124 13.94 16.76 -5.21
N LEU A 125 14.30 16.16 -4.07
CA LEU A 125 13.84 14.82 -3.68
C LEU A 125 12.78 14.90 -2.57
N PHE A 126 13.07 15.60 -1.48
CA PHE A 126 12.13 15.84 -0.38
C PHE A 126 12.18 17.31 0.04
N SER A 127 11.03 17.98 0.05
CA SER A 127 10.94 19.36 0.53
C SER A 127 10.37 19.44 1.94
N ALA A 128 10.83 20.44 2.70
CA ALA A 128 10.30 20.82 4.02
C ALA A 128 10.15 19.63 4.99
N VAL A 129 11.18 18.81 5.09
CA VAL A 129 11.23 17.66 5.99
C VAL A 129 11.19 18.13 7.44
N ASP A 130 10.09 17.86 8.12
CA ASP A 130 9.88 18.11 9.55
C ASP A 130 9.46 16.81 10.25
N ILE A 131 10.40 16.24 11.01
CA ILE A 131 10.22 14.94 11.67
C ILE A 131 9.18 15.05 12.80
N VAL A 132 9.13 16.18 13.52
CA VAL A 132 8.20 16.35 14.64
C VAL A 132 6.78 16.53 14.13
N ALA A 133 6.59 17.29 13.05
CA ALA A 133 5.28 17.40 12.39
C ALA A 133 4.78 16.05 11.89
N ALA A 134 5.66 15.21 11.31
CA ALA A 134 5.28 13.95 10.70
C ALA A 134 5.07 12.80 11.69
N ALA A 135 5.90 12.71 12.74
CA ALA A 135 5.93 11.55 13.64
C ALA A 135 5.94 11.89 15.14
N GLY A 136 6.18 13.16 15.48
CA GLY A 136 6.45 13.59 16.85
C GLY A 136 7.86 13.22 17.33
N ARG A 137 8.27 13.78 18.46
CA ARG A 137 9.59 13.52 19.07
C ARG A 137 9.73 12.05 19.50
N GLY A 138 10.88 11.44 19.24
CA GLY A 138 11.19 10.07 19.65
C GLY A 138 10.38 9.00 18.92
N ALA A 139 9.95 9.29 17.69
CA ALA A 139 9.34 8.33 16.79
C ALA A 139 10.14 8.23 15.49
N ALA A 140 10.22 7.03 14.95
CA ALA A 140 10.81 6.75 13.65
C ALA A 140 9.98 7.40 12.52
N TYR A 141 10.69 7.98 11.57
CA TYR A 141 10.15 8.55 10.35
C TYR A 141 11.07 8.18 9.19
N VAL A 142 10.51 7.56 8.16
CA VAL A 142 11.27 7.15 6.98
C VAL A 142 10.67 7.80 5.73
N ARG A 143 11.55 8.30 4.86
CA ARG A 143 11.19 8.85 3.55
C ARG A 143 11.91 8.07 2.47
N SER A 144 11.20 7.70 1.41
CA SER A 144 11.74 6.94 0.28
C SER A 144 11.51 7.71 -1.02
N GLY A 145 12.45 7.63 -1.95
CA GLY A 145 12.37 8.33 -3.23
C GLY A 145 13.27 7.70 -4.29
N ARG A 146 12.94 7.92 -5.56
CA ARG A 146 13.72 7.42 -6.70
C ARG A 146 14.70 8.49 -7.16
N VAL A 147 15.94 8.09 -7.42
CA VAL A 147 17.03 8.94 -7.90
C VAL A 147 17.59 8.34 -9.18
N ALA A 148 17.58 9.12 -10.26
CA ALA A 148 18.15 8.71 -11.54
C ALA A 148 19.62 9.16 -11.59
N VAL A 149 20.54 8.21 -11.43
CA VAL A 149 21.99 8.47 -11.41
C VAL A 149 22.56 8.32 -12.82
N ALA A 150 23.22 9.36 -13.32
CA ALA A 150 23.77 9.39 -14.68
C ALA A 150 25.28 9.14 -14.75
N ASP A 151 26.02 9.50 -13.72
CA ASP A 151 27.49 9.57 -13.74
C ASP A 151 28.19 8.48 -12.92
N GLY A 152 27.41 7.56 -12.32
CA GLY A 152 27.93 6.49 -11.48
C GLY A 152 28.18 6.89 -10.03
N ARG A 153 27.72 8.08 -9.61
CA ARG A 153 27.72 8.52 -8.22
C ARG A 153 26.32 8.98 -7.82
N LEU A 154 25.85 8.56 -6.66
CA LEU A 154 24.61 9.08 -6.10
C LEU A 154 24.95 10.18 -5.10
N ASP A 155 24.50 11.39 -5.38
CA ASP A 155 24.74 12.59 -4.60
C ASP A 155 23.43 13.17 -4.03
N LEU A 156 23.31 13.16 -2.70
CA LEU A 156 22.26 13.86 -1.96
C LEU A 156 22.83 15.12 -1.30
N SER A 157 22.08 16.22 -1.35
CA SER A 157 22.37 17.41 -0.54
C SER A 157 21.26 17.64 0.48
N PHE A 158 21.66 17.92 1.73
CA PHE A 158 20.75 18.27 2.81
C PHE A 158 20.81 19.78 3.07
N VAL A 159 19.72 20.48 2.80
CA VAL A 159 19.66 21.94 2.82
C VAL A 159 18.81 22.39 4.00
N ALA A 160 19.46 22.92 5.03
CA ALA A 160 18.78 23.48 6.20
C ALA A 160 17.85 24.63 5.80
N ARG A 161 16.57 24.56 6.18
CA ARG A 161 15.67 25.73 6.23
C ARG A 161 15.62 26.32 7.64
N VAL A 162 15.49 25.45 8.64
CA VAL A 162 15.48 25.76 10.07
C VAL A 162 16.27 24.69 10.80
N ASN A 163 17.36 25.07 11.48
CA ASN A 163 18.30 24.17 12.16
C ASN A 163 18.94 23.12 11.23
N SER A 164 19.92 22.38 11.78
CA SER A 164 20.69 21.40 11.00
C SER A 164 19.81 20.21 10.58
N PRO A 165 20.03 19.61 9.38
CA PRO A 165 19.44 18.33 9.02
C PRO A 165 19.78 17.24 10.06
N SER A 166 18.89 16.26 10.20
CA SER A 166 19.05 15.14 11.14
C SER A 166 18.64 13.83 10.48
N VAL A 167 19.62 12.97 10.19
CA VAL A 167 19.42 11.68 9.52
C VAL A 167 20.08 10.57 10.34
N ALA A 168 19.34 9.51 10.64
CA ALA A 168 19.83 8.38 11.41
C ALA A 168 20.50 7.33 10.52
N ALA A 169 19.94 7.06 9.34
CA ALA A 169 20.51 6.13 8.37
C ALA A 169 20.05 6.44 6.94
N VAL A 170 20.83 5.95 5.97
CA VAL A 170 20.55 6.02 4.54
C VAL A 170 20.70 4.62 3.94
N GLU A 171 19.70 4.19 3.18
CA GLU A 171 19.78 2.99 2.33
C GLU A 171 19.63 3.40 0.87
N VAL A 172 20.48 2.82 0.02
CA VAL A 172 20.45 2.97 -1.42
C VAL A 172 20.37 1.58 -2.04
N VAL A 173 19.35 1.33 -2.85
CA VAL A 173 19.16 0.08 -3.57
C VAL A 173 19.06 0.37 -5.07
N GLU A 174 19.79 -0.38 -5.88
CA GLU A 174 19.69 -0.34 -7.33
C GLU A 174 18.31 -0.80 -7.80
N ALA A 175 17.63 0.04 -8.58
CA ALA A 175 16.34 -0.30 -9.16
C ALA A 175 16.56 -0.95 -10.54
N THR A 176 16.64 -2.27 -10.59
CA THR A 176 16.72 -3.02 -11.86
C THR A 176 15.39 -2.88 -12.62
N PRO A 177 15.38 -2.71 -13.96
CA PRO A 177 14.14 -2.64 -14.75
C PRO A 177 13.24 -3.90 -14.62
N THR A 178 13.80 -5.00 -14.12
CA THR A 178 13.13 -6.28 -13.87
C THR A 178 13.16 -6.71 -12.40
N ALA A 179 13.75 -5.91 -11.50
CA ALA A 179 13.61 -6.07 -10.04
C ALA A 179 12.54 -5.09 -9.57
N LEU A 180 11.32 -5.34 -10.03
CA LEU A 180 10.09 -4.80 -9.46
C LEU A 180 9.37 -5.95 -8.76
N VAL A 181 10.07 -6.63 -7.86
CA VAL A 181 9.52 -7.53 -6.84
C VAL A 181 10.52 -7.51 -5.68
N ASP A 182 10.06 -7.24 -4.47
CA ASP A 182 10.78 -7.34 -3.19
C ASP A 182 11.93 -6.37 -2.89
N ASP A 183 11.58 -5.14 -2.53
CA ASP A 183 11.81 -4.68 -1.15
C ASP A 183 10.84 -3.51 -0.90
N PRO A 184 9.89 -3.65 0.02
CA PRO A 184 8.92 -2.61 0.29
C PRO A 184 9.67 -1.33 0.71
N ASP A 185 9.18 -0.15 0.30
CA ASP A 185 9.30 1.03 1.19
C ASP A 185 8.97 0.55 2.61
N PRO A 186 9.60 1.01 3.71
CA PRO A 186 9.17 0.55 5.01
C PRO A 186 7.68 0.75 5.01
N VAL A 187 6.99 -0.40 5.00
CA VAL A 187 5.56 -0.49 5.11
C VAL A 187 5.39 0.35 6.35
N ASP A 188 4.71 1.48 6.22
CA ASP A 188 3.96 1.96 7.37
C ASP A 188 3.31 0.68 7.87
N SER A 189 3.80 0.08 8.96
CA SER A 189 3.49 -1.32 9.29
C SER A 189 1.99 -1.52 9.50
N GLU A 190 1.25 -0.41 9.50
CA GLU A 190 -0.18 -0.17 9.49
C GLU A 190 -0.86 -0.18 8.09
N SER A 191 -0.08 -0.23 7.00
CA SER A 191 -0.53 -0.06 5.62
C SER A 191 -1.02 -1.38 5.04
N LEU A 192 -2.34 -1.51 4.88
CA LEU A 192 -2.96 -2.60 4.13
C LEU A 192 -2.88 -2.38 2.61
N SER A 193 -2.43 -1.20 2.18
CA SER A 193 -2.17 -0.90 0.77
C SER A 193 -0.88 -1.58 0.33
N VAL A 194 -0.99 -2.87 0.00
CA VAL A 194 0.09 -3.78 -0.43
C VAL A 194 -0.28 -4.46 -1.74
N GLY A 195 0.68 -5.15 -2.35
CA GLY A 195 0.46 -5.95 -3.56
C GLY A 195 -0.21 -5.14 -4.68
N VAL A 196 -1.39 -5.59 -5.09
CA VAL A 196 -2.15 -5.00 -6.21
C VAL A 196 -2.48 -3.53 -5.98
N TRP A 197 -2.68 -3.10 -4.75
CA TRP A 197 -2.98 -1.70 -4.46
C TRP A 197 -1.77 -0.79 -4.69
N ARG A 198 -0.53 -1.28 -4.58
CA ARG A 198 0.68 -0.49 -4.85
C ARG A 198 1.14 -0.54 -6.29
N GLN A 199 0.50 -1.35 -7.13
CA GLN A 199 0.88 -1.50 -8.52
C GLN A 199 0.57 -0.23 -9.31
N ARG A 200 1.60 0.38 -9.90
CA ARG A 200 1.47 1.51 -10.82
C ARG A 200 0.89 1.06 -12.16
N VAL A 201 0.10 1.93 -12.77
CA VAL A 201 -0.56 1.68 -14.06
C VAL A 201 -0.35 2.78 -15.07
N ASP A 202 0.41 3.83 -14.75
CA ASP A 202 0.63 4.99 -15.64
C ASP A 202 1.29 4.63 -16.99
N ARG A 203 1.93 3.45 -17.07
CA ARG A 203 2.52 2.92 -18.31
C ARG A 203 1.92 1.60 -18.76
N ALA A 204 0.86 1.14 -18.10
CA ALA A 204 0.19 -0.10 -18.46
C ALA A 204 -0.40 0.00 -19.88
N PRO A 205 -0.43 -1.11 -20.64
CA PRO A 205 -1.13 -1.15 -21.91
C PRO A 205 -2.63 -0.94 -21.68
N LEU A 206 -3.26 -0.21 -22.59
CA LEU A 206 -4.71 -0.03 -22.56
C LEU A 206 -5.41 -1.26 -23.11
N ASP A 207 -6.66 -1.43 -22.66
CA ASP A 207 -7.58 -2.36 -23.29
C ASP A 207 -7.84 -1.91 -24.75
N PRO A 208 -7.89 -2.83 -25.73
CA PRO A 208 -8.22 -2.47 -27.12
C PRO A 208 -9.54 -1.72 -27.26
N ASP A 209 -10.51 -1.97 -26.37
CA ASP A 209 -11.83 -1.34 -26.35
C ASP A 209 -11.94 -0.25 -25.27
N SER A 210 -10.81 0.27 -24.78
CA SER A 210 -10.73 1.25 -23.69
C SER A 210 -11.68 2.43 -23.86
N ASP A 211 -11.75 3.03 -25.06
CA ASP A 211 -12.59 4.20 -25.31
C ASP A 211 -14.09 3.89 -25.12
N VAL A 212 -14.54 2.69 -25.54
CA VAL A 212 -15.95 2.29 -25.45
C VAL A 212 -16.31 1.92 -24.01
N ILE A 213 -15.43 1.18 -23.33
CA ILE A 213 -15.63 0.80 -21.93
C ILE A 213 -15.60 2.03 -21.01
N ALA A 214 -14.66 2.96 -21.24
CA ALA A 214 -14.59 4.22 -20.49
C ALA A 214 -15.83 5.09 -20.74
N ALA A 215 -16.34 5.13 -21.98
CA ALA A 215 -17.58 5.84 -22.28
C ALA A 215 -18.79 5.24 -21.55
N ASN A 216 -18.89 3.91 -21.43
CA ASN A 216 -19.92 3.25 -20.63
C ASN A 216 -19.81 3.64 -19.15
N LEU A 217 -18.61 3.56 -18.56
CA LEU A 217 -18.39 3.96 -17.16
C LEU A 217 -18.77 5.43 -16.92
N ARG A 218 -18.38 6.33 -17.83
CA ARG A 218 -18.78 7.75 -17.73
C ARG A 218 -20.30 7.90 -17.77
N GLN A 219 -21.00 7.11 -18.58
CA GLN A 219 -22.46 7.14 -18.62
C GLN A 219 -23.07 6.70 -17.28
N GLN A 220 -22.48 5.72 -16.59
CA GLN A 220 -22.88 5.32 -15.24
C GLN A 220 -22.76 6.46 -14.21
N VAL A 221 -21.78 7.37 -14.41
CA VAL A 221 -21.65 8.61 -13.61
C VAL A 221 -22.73 9.62 -14.01
N VAL A 222 -22.87 9.92 -15.32
CA VAL A 222 -23.78 10.95 -15.85
C VAL A 222 -25.25 10.67 -15.51
N ASP A 223 -25.67 9.40 -15.64
CA ASP A 223 -27.08 9.01 -15.47
C ASP A 223 -27.55 8.97 -14.01
N ARG A 224 -26.63 9.08 -13.06
CA ARG A 224 -26.93 8.96 -11.63
C ARG A 224 -26.40 10.14 -10.86
N TRP A 225 -27.10 10.47 -9.77
CA TRP A 225 -26.64 11.46 -8.78
C TRP A 225 -26.21 12.81 -9.40
N ASN A 226 -26.95 13.26 -10.43
CA ASN A 226 -26.69 14.50 -11.18
C ASN A 226 -25.29 14.58 -11.81
N GLY A 227 -24.72 13.44 -12.22
CA GLY A 227 -23.43 13.41 -12.91
C GLY A 227 -22.21 13.45 -12.00
N VAL A 228 -22.38 13.17 -10.70
CA VAL A 228 -21.29 13.21 -9.73
C VAL A 228 -21.10 11.84 -9.08
N ALA A 229 -19.89 11.29 -9.21
CA ALA A 229 -19.50 10.08 -8.53
C ALA A 229 -19.45 10.29 -7.01
N ALA A 230 -19.70 9.24 -6.24
CA ALA A 230 -19.71 9.34 -4.79
C ALA A 230 -18.28 9.31 -4.20
N PHE A 231 -18.12 10.04 -3.10
CA PHE A 231 -16.99 9.92 -2.19
C PHE A 231 -17.54 9.47 -0.83
N ASN A 232 -17.38 8.18 -0.52
CA ASN A 232 -18.10 7.50 0.56
C ASN A 232 -17.48 7.76 1.95
N ALA A 233 -17.44 9.03 2.39
CA ALA A 233 -16.81 9.40 3.66
C ALA A 233 -17.57 8.92 4.92
N TYR A 234 -18.87 8.63 4.81
CA TYR A 234 -19.76 8.43 5.97
C TYR A 234 -20.51 7.10 6.02
N GLN A 235 -20.67 6.41 4.89
CA GLN A 235 -21.37 5.12 4.81
C GLN A 235 -20.78 4.29 3.68
N TYR A 236 -20.90 2.96 3.76
CA TYR A 236 -20.40 2.04 2.73
C TYR A 236 -18.90 2.23 2.47
N ASN A 237 -18.15 2.29 3.57
CA ASN A 237 -16.73 2.59 3.63
C ASN A 237 -16.03 1.60 4.57
N ALA A 238 -14.71 1.71 4.73
CA ALA A 238 -13.95 0.73 5.53
C ALA A 238 -13.73 1.22 6.96
N SER A 239 -14.21 0.49 7.96
CA SER A 239 -13.89 0.77 9.36
C SER A 239 -12.66 -0.02 9.79
N ILE A 240 -11.51 0.64 9.73
CA ILE A 240 -10.21 0.01 9.95
C ILE A 240 -9.77 0.16 11.42
N HIS A 241 -9.47 -0.96 12.06
CA HIS A 241 -8.90 -1.02 13.40
C HIS A 241 -7.54 -1.69 13.36
N THR A 242 -6.46 -0.91 13.47
CA THR A 242 -5.14 -1.50 13.71
C THR A 242 -4.90 -1.69 15.19
N VAL A 243 -4.42 -2.87 15.57
CA VAL A 243 -4.29 -3.28 16.97
C VAL A 243 -2.84 -3.39 17.42
N PRO A 244 -2.55 -3.10 18.71
CA PRO A 244 -1.20 -3.22 19.23
C PRO A 244 -0.77 -4.69 19.37
N PRO A 245 0.55 -4.96 19.46
CA PRO A 245 1.06 -6.29 19.79
C PRO A 245 0.42 -6.84 21.08
N GLY A 246 -0.02 -8.10 21.03
CA GLY A 246 -0.63 -8.77 22.18
C GLY A 246 -2.10 -8.43 22.44
N GLN A 247 -2.79 -7.76 21.50
CA GLN A 247 -4.23 -7.54 21.55
C GLN A 247 -4.99 -8.84 21.88
N PRO A 248 -5.88 -8.85 22.90
CA PRO A 248 -6.74 -9.99 23.19
C PRO A 248 -7.52 -10.48 21.97
N ARG A 249 -7.57 -11.80 21.82
CA ARG A 249 -8.20 -12.48 20.68
C ARG A 249 -9.50 -13.14 21.10
N VAL A 250 -10.49 -13.10 20.21
CA VAL A 250 -11.81 -13.70 20.39
C VAL A 250 -12.21 -14.47 19.13
N ASP A 251 -13.11 -15.44 19.29
CA ASP A 251 -13.74 -16.09 18.14
C ASP A 251 -14.99 -15.31 17.72
N ILE A 252 -15.20 -15.19 16.41
CA ILE A 252 -16.33 -14.50 15.82
C ILE A 252 -17.42 -15.54 15.50
N GLY A 253 -18.66 -15.24 15.90
CA GLY A 253 -19.81 -16.05 15.54
C GLY A 253 -20.15 -15.92 14.05
N PHE A 254 -20.61 -17.01 13.43
CA PHE A 254 -21.23 -16.92 12.12
C PHE A 254 -22.71 -16.55 12.24
N TRP A 255 -23.08 -15.39 11.69
CA TRP A 255 -24.46 -14.98 11.55
C TRP A 255 -24.97 -15.34 10.16
N ASP A 256 -25.90 -16.30 10.05
CA ASP A 256 -26.50 -16.67 8.76
C ASP A 256 -27.49 -15.62 8.23
N CYS A 257 -27.03 -14.40 7.96
CA CYS A 257 -27.85 -13.30 7.48
C CYS A 257 -28.37 -13.51 6.05
N GLN A 258 -27.74 -14.43 5.31
CA GLN A 258 -28.12 -14.81 3.95
C GLN A 258 -29.06 -16.02 3.92
N ASN A 259 -29.40 -16.60 5.08
CA ASN A 259 -30.29 -17.75 5.21
C ASN A 259 -29.84 -18.95 4.35
N LYS A 260 -28.53 -19.22 4.34
CA LYS A 260 -27.92 -20.35 3.62
C LYS A 260 -28.16 -21.69 4.32
N GLY A 261 -28.55 -21.67 5.60
CA GLY A 261 -28.92 -22.84 6.40
C GLY A 261 -27.76 -23.76 6.79
N LYS A 262 -26.51 -23.37 6.50
CA LYS A 262 -25.30 -24.14 6.81
C LYS A 262 -24.12 -23.23 7.09
N LEU A 263 -23.25 -23.67 8.01
CA LEU A 263 -21.97 -23.03 8.26
C LEU A 263 -21.07 -23.19 7.02
N PRO A 264 -20.58 -22.09 6.43
CA PRO A 264 -19.60 -22.16 5.35
C PRO A 264 -18.31 -22.85 5.82
N PRO A 265 -17.71 -23.74 5.00
CA PRO A 265 -16.43 -24.35 5.33
C PRO A 265 -15.36 -23.26 5.51
N GLY A 266 -14.32 -23.54 6.31
CA GLY A 266 -13.16 -22.66 6.47
C GLY A 266 -13.33 -21.49 7.45
N LEU A 267 -14.57 -21.06 7.75
CA LEU A 267 -14.80 -19.98 8.74
C LEU A 267 -14.38 -20.40 10.15
N LEU A 268 -14.82 -21.56 10.62
CA LEU A 268 -14.52 -22.11 11.95
C LEU A 268 -13.72 -23.43 11.90
N THR A 269 -13.29 -23.84 10.72
CA THR A 269 -12.52 -25.07 10.47
C THR A 269 -11.40 -24.76 9.48
N GLY A 270 -10.39 -25.64 9.35
CA GLY A 270 -9.27 -25.38 8.43
C GLY A 270 -8.49 -24.12 8.82
N MET A 271 -8.40 -23.12 7.94
CA MET A 271 -7.75 -21.82 8.23
C MET A 271 -8.40 -21.11 9.43
N GLY A 272 -9.71 -21.32 9.65
CA GLY A 272 -10.45 -20.74 10.76
C GLY A 272 -10.46 -19.21 10.70
N HIS A 273 -11.00 -18.64 9.61
CA HIS A 273 -11.01 -17.19 9.39
C HIS A 273 -11.63 -16.39 10.55
N TYR A 274 -12.57 -17.00 11.29
CA TYR A 274 -13.28 -16.36 12.40
C TYR A 274 -12.69 -16.72 13.77
N LEU A 275 -11.61 -17.51 13.80
CA LEU A 275 -10.98 -17.93 15.05
C LEU A 275 -9.81 -17.00 15.40
N ASN A 276 -9.62 -16.76 16.70
CA ASN A 276 -8.50 -15.99 17.25
C ASN A 276 -8.34 -14.58 16.64
N VAL A 277 -9.43 -13.84 16.47
CA VAL A 277 -9.43 -12.49 15.88
C VAL A 277 -9.11 -11.44 16.95
N PRO A 278 -8.12 -10.56 16.75
CA PRO A 278 -7.70 -9.57 17.75
C PRO A 278 -8.63 -8.35 17.73
N VAL A 279 -9.87 -8.49 18.18
CA VAL A 279 -10.86 -7.40 18.15
C VAL A 279 -10.63 -6.44 19.33
N PRO A 280 -10.39 -5.14 19.09
CA PRO A 280 -10.21 -4.17 20.17
C PRO A 280 -11.54 -3.78 20.83
N ASP A 281 -11.49 -3.26 22.05
CA ASP A 281 -12.69 -2.92 22.82
C ASP A 281 -13.53 -1.80 22.16
N ASN A 282 -12.86 -0.88 21.48
CA ASN A 282 -13.47 0.21 20.71
C ASN A 282 -13.84 -0.20 19.28
N ALA A 283 -13.78 -1.49 18.92
CA ALA A 283 -14.16 -1.96 17.60
C ALA A 283 -15.60 -1.57 17.28
N MET A 284 -15.79 -0.99 16.10
CA MET A 284 -17.09 -0.65 15.54
C MET A 284 -17.10 -0.94 14.05
N PRO A 285 -18.21 -1.47 13.49
CA PRO A 285 -18.38 -1.58 12.06
C PRO A 285 -18.67 -0.21 11.42
N ALA A 286 -18.37 -0.09 10.14
CA ALA A 286 -18.74 1.04 9.32
C ALA A 286 -20.27 1.26 9.28
N ALA A 287 -20.68 2.52 9.17
CA ALA A 287 -22.07 2.87 9.00
C ALA A 287 -22.61 2.44 7.61
N GLY A 288 -23.92 2.24 7.54
CA GLY A 288 -24.60 1.67 6.37
C GLY A 288 -25.02 0.22 6.61
N THR A 289 -25.67 -0.38 5.62
CA THR A 289 -26.22 -1.74 5.74
C THR A 289 -25.17 -2.84 5.67
N ASP A 290 -23.96 -2.49 5.22
CA ASP A 290 -22.90 -3.47 4.95
C ASP A 290 -22.09 -3.77 6.19
N GLY A 291 -22.00 -2.84 7.15
CA GLY A 291 -21.32 -3.06 8.43
C GLY A 291 -19.92 -3.65 8.26
N GLU A 292 -19.15 -3.10 7.31
CA GLU A 292 -17.77 -3.52 7.06
C GLU A 292 -16.93 -3.27 8.32
N MET A 293 -16.05 -4.21 8.65
CA MET A 293 -15.02 -3.98 9.64
C MET A 293 -13.74 -4.67 9.23
N THR A 294 -12.67 -3.89 9.14
CA THR A 294 -11.32 -4.37 8.91
C THR A 294 -10.55 -4.39 10.25
N ILE A 295 -9.94 -5.52 10.60
CA ILE A 295 -9.00 -5.64 11.72
C ILE A 295 -7.61 -5.91 11.15
N HIS A 296 -6.62 -5.11 11.53
CA HIS A 296 -5.23 -5.29 11.13
C HIS A 296 -4.36 -5.54 12.36
N ASP A 297 -3.61 -6.64 12.37
CA ASP A 297 -2.59 -6.97 13.38
C ASP A 297 -1.21 -6.99 12.71
N PRO A 298 -0.47 -5.86 12.75
CA PRO A 298 0.86 -5.75 12.18
C PRO A 298 1.87 -6.71 12.83
N ALA A 299 1.70 -7.01 14.12
CA ALA A 299 2.65 -7.83 14.87
C ALA A 299 2.57 -9.31 14.45
N ALA A 300 1.37 -9.75 14.08
CA ALA A 300 1.14 -11.09 13.53
C ALA A 300 1.21 -11.13 11.99
N ASP A 301 1.31 -9.98 11.33
CA ASP A 301 1.19 -9.80 9.87
C ASP A 301 -0.11 -10.39 9.32
N GLN A 302 -1.24 -10.07 9.97
CA GLN A 302 -2.56 -10.59 9.63
C GLN A 302 -3.57 -9.47 9.45
N ALA A 303 -4.47 -9.65 8.48
CA ALA A 303 -5.63 -8.79 8.31
C ALA A 303 -6.91 -9.61 8.20
N TRP A 304 -8.00 -9.08 8.73
CA TRP A 304 -9.35 -9.62 8.59
C TRP A 304 -10.27 -8.55 8.05
N GLU A 305 -11.25 -8.97 7.27
CA GLU A 305 -12.40 -8.14 6.92
C GLU A 305 -13.69 -8.91 7.15
N PHE A 306 -14.70 -8.22 7.68
CA PHE A 306 -16.00 -8.78 8.00
C PHE A 306 -17.12 -7.96 7.37
N TRP A 307 -18.03 -8.64 6.70
CA TRP A 307 -19.28 -8.07 6.19
C TRP A 307 -20.39 -8.34 7.19
N LYS A 308 -21.15 -7.28 7.49
CA LYS A 308 -22.22 -7.23 8.49
C LYS A 308 -21.76 -7.69 9.86
N MET A 309 -20.60 -7.18 10.28
CA MET A 309 -20.08 -7.38 11.63
C MET A 309 -20.99 -6.70 12.64
N ARG A 310 -21.31 -7.36 13.75
CA ARG A 310 -22.13 -6.79 14.84
C ARG A 310 -21.91 -7.50 16.16
N ARG A 311 -22.41 -6.89 17.24
CA ARG A 311 -22.58 -7.60 18.52
C ARG A 311 -23.88 -8.39 18.51
N ASN A 312 -23.80 -9.67 18.87
CA ASN A 312 -24.96 -10.52 19.09
C ASN A 312 -25.70 -10.07 20.36
N ALA A 313 -26.99 -9.74 20.23
CA ALA A 313 -27.77 -9.22 21.35
C ALA A 313 -28.01 -10.23 22.49
N GLY A 314 -27.93 -11.54 22.20
CA GLY A 314 -28.13 -12.59 23.19
C GLY A 314 -26.86 -12.98 23.95
N THR A 315 -25.71 -13.03 23.26
CA THR A 315 -24.44 -13.46 23.86
C THR A 315 -23.50 -12.32 24.21
N GLY A 316 -23.69 -11.13 23.62
CA GLY A 316 -22.76 -9.99 23.71
C GLY A 316 -21.47 -10.15 22.89
N GLY A 317 -21.22 -11.35 22.35
CA GLY A 317 -20.07 -11.64 21.49
C GLY A 317 -20.18 -11.02 20.11
N TRP A 318 -19.07 -11.00 19.38
CA TRP A 318 -19.05 -10.55 17.99
C TRP A 318 -19.54 -11.64 17.05
N GLU A 319 -20.27 -11.26 16.01
CA GLU A 319 -20.66 -12.13 14.90
C GLU A 319 -20.65 -11.38 13.57
N ALA A 320 -20.38 -12.09 12.49
CA ALA A 320 -20.35 -11.54 11.13
C ALA A 320 -21.06 -12.47 10.14
N CYS A 321 -21.60 -11.89 9.07
CA CYS A 321 -22.29 -12.66 8.04
C CYS A 321 -21.34 -13.26 7.01
N TRP A 322 -20.28 -12.54 6.67
CA TRP A 322 -19.21 -13.07 5.83
C TRP A 322 -17.89 -12.37 6.16
N GLY A 323 -16.79 -12.88 5.65
CA GLY A 323 -15.49 -12.26 5.87
C GLY A 323 -14.34 -13.17 5.45
N GLY A 324 -13.13 -12.76 5.79
CA GLY A 324 -11.92 -13.50 5.50
C GLY A 324 -10.75 -13.07 6.38
N ARG A 325 -9.67 -13.84 6.27
CA ARG A 325 -8.37 -13.55 6.87
C ARG A 325 -7.30 -13.68 5.79
N ILE A 326 -6.36 -12.75 5.77
CA ILE A 326 -5.10 -12.86 5.02
C ILE A 326 -3.98 -12.97 6.05
N ASP A 327 -3.19 -14.04 5.94
CA ASP A 327 -1.93 -14.21 6.68
C ASP A 327 -0.77 -13.71 5.80
N ASN A 328 0.29 -13.21 6.43
CA ASN A 328 1.42 -12.56 5.75
C ASN A 328 0.94 -11.39 4.85
N VAL A 329 0.05 -10.55 5.38
CA VAL A 329 -0.62 -9.50 4.58
C VAL A 329 0.40 -8.58 3.93
N SER A 330 1.49 -8.23 4.64
CA SER A 330 2.56 -7.34 4.17
C SER A 330 3.22 -7.78 2.85
N ALA A 331 3.27 -9.10 2.60
CA ALA A 331 3.84 -9.70 1.39
C ALA A 331 2.78 -10.26 0.42
N SER A 332 1.50 -10.09 0.74
CA SER A 332 0.41 -10.63 -0.05
C SER A 332 0.07 -9.76 -1.26
N GLN A 333 -0.76 -10.31 -2.16
CA GLN A 333 -1.40 -9.52 -3.23
C GLN A 333 -2.62 -8.72 -2.74
N ALA A 334 -2.95 -8.74 -1.44
CA ALA A 334 -4.18 -8.17 -0.89
C ALA A 334 -5.47 -8.77 -1.51
N ILE A 335 -5.43 -10.07 -1.81
CA ILE A 335 -6.53 -10.85 -2.38
C ILE A 335 -6.85 -11.98 -1.41
N PHE A 336 -8.12 -12.17 -1.06
CA PHE A 336 -8.56 -13.31 -0.27
C PHE A 336 -8.67 -14.56 -1.13
N ASP A 337 -8.37 -15.72 -0.54
CA ASP A 337 -8.70 -17.00 -1.15
C ASP A 337 -10.21 -17.09 -1.42
N VAL A 338 -10.59 -17.62 -2.57
CA VAL A 338 -12.01 -17.83 -2.90
C VAL A 338 -12.61 -18.82 -1.90
N PRO A 339 -13.77 -18.52 -1.26
CA PRO A 339 -14.72 -17.44 -1.56
C PRO A 339 -14.75 -16.29 -0.55
N TYR A 340 -13.65 -16.02 0.16
CA TYR A 340 -13.61 -15.07 1.29
C TYR A 340 -13.39 -13.62 0.85
N GLY A 341 -13.37 -12.72 1.83
CA GLY A 341 -13.29 -11.26 1.65
C GLY A 341 -14.65 -10.58 1.60
N VAL A 342 -14.69 -9.27 1.86
CA VAL A 342 -15.95 -8.50 1.91
C VAL A 342 -16.36 -7.94 0.56
N SER A 343 -15.40 -7.52 -0.26
CA SER A 343 -15.69 -7.02 -1.60
C SER A 343 -16.23 -8.13 -2.50
N ALA A 344 -17.07 -7.78 -3.47
CA ALA A 344 -17.51 -8.72 -4.50
C ALA A 344 -16.33 -9.30 -5.29
N SER A 345 -15.29 -8.50 -5.54
CA SER A 345 -14.07 -8.92 -6.25
C SER A 345 -13.16 -9.88 -5.50
N GLY A 346 -13.27 -9.95 -4.17
CA GLY A 346 -12.36 -10.71 -3.29
C GLY A 346 -11.06 -9.97 -2.92
N LEU A 347 -10.97 -8.68 -3.24
CA LEU A 347 -9.87 -7.80 -2.84
C LEU A 347 -10.07 -7.28 -1.41
N LEU A 348 -8.96 -7.11 -0.68
CA LEU A 348 -8.92 -6.45 0.62
C LEU A 348 -9.29 -4.97 0.46
N MET A 349 -10.51 -4.61 0.86
CA MET A 349 -11.06 -3.25 0.71
C MET A 349 -10.21 -2.22 1.45
N GLY A 350 -9.79 -2.49 2.69
CA GLY A 350 -8.98 -1.60 3.51
C GLY A 350 -7.62 -1.24 2.92
N GLY A 351 -7.16 -1.95 1.89
CA GLY A 351 -5.95 -1.62 1.12
C GLY A 351 -6.17 -0.61 -0.01
N GLY A 352 -7.40 -0.46 -0.49
CA GLY A 352 -7.75 0.40 -1.63
C GLY A 352 -8.53 1.68 -1.29
N VAL A 353 -9.02 1.82 -0.06
CA VAL A 353 -9.77 3.03 0.35
C VAL A 353 -8.87 4.25 0.55
N VAL A 354 -9.40 5.45 0.32
CA VAL A 354 -8.72 6.70 0.69
C VAL A 354 -8.65 6.82 2.21
N ARG A 355 -7.44 6.82 2.79
CA ARG A 355 -7.26 6.86 4.24
C ARG A 355 -7.19 8.29 4.78
N LEU A 356 -7.53 8.44 6.06
CA LEU A 356 -7.31 9.71 6.79
C LEU A 356 -5.83 10.09 6.81
N ALA A 357 -4.95 9.08 6.90
CA ALA A 357 -3.50 9.26 6.83
C ALA A 357 -3.03 9.82 5.48
N ASP A 358 -3.64 9.40 4.36
CA ASP A 358 -3.27 9.90 3.03
C ASP A 358 -3.62 11.37 2.89
N VAL A 359 -4.84 11.74 3.29
CA VAL A 359 -5.33 13.12 3.22
C VAL A 359 -4.49 14.05 4.10
N ARG A 360 -4.13 13.62 5.31
CA ARG A 360 -3.24 14.37 6.21
C ARG A 360 -1.82 14.51 5.67
N ARG A 361 -1.31 13.48 4.99
CA ARG A 361 -0.01 13.51 4.31
C ARG A 361 -0.03 14.34 3.04
N GLY A 362 -1.22 14.55 2.47
CA GLY A 362 -1.43 15.30 1.24
C GLY A 362 -1.20 14.49 -0.04
N VAL A 363 -1.09 13.16 0.07
CA VAL A 363 -0.79 12.27 -1.07
C VAL A 363 -1.32 10.86 -0.83
N ILE A 364 -1.95 10.30 -1.87
CA ILE A 364 -2.42 8.90 -1.93
C ILE A 364 -1.45 8.12 -2.83
N GLU A 365 -0.83 7.08 -2.28
CA GLU A 365 0.24 6.31 -2.95
C GLU A 365 -0.16 4.86 -3.26
N HIS A 366 -1.43 4.65 -3.55
CA HIS A 366 -2.01 3.37 -3.92
C HIS A 366 -3.21 3.54 -4.87
N ALA A 367 -3.63 2.44 -5.49
CA ALA A 367 -4.80 2.36 -6.34
C ALA A 367 -6.06 2.47 -5.50
N LEU A 368 -7.12 2.99 -6.11
CA LEU A 368 -8.35 3.35 -5.43
C LEU A 368 -9.42 2.27 -5.62
N TYR A 369 -10.03 1.85 -4.52
CA TYR A 369 -11.21 0.99 -4.54
C TYR A 369 -12.36 1.74 -5.22
N LEU A 370 -12.91 1.15 -6.28
CA LEU A 370 -14.01 1.74 -7.04
C LEU A 370 -15.20 0.78 -7.06
N GLY A 371 -16.31 1.22 -6.47
CA GLY A 371 -17.62 0.65 -6.75
C GLY A 371 -18.12 1.21 -8.09
N VAL A 372 -18.70 0.36 -8.92
CA VAL A 372 -19.36 0.77 -10.17
C VAL A 372 -20.83 0.38 -10.12
N VAL A 373 -21.62 0.93 -11.04
CA VAL A 373 -23.05 0.66 -11.11
C VAL A 373 -23.31 -0.65 -11.82
N ASP A 374 -22.71 -0.78 -13.00
CA ASP A 374 -22.85 -1.91 -13.89
C ASP A 374 -21.45 -2.47 -14.12
N SER A 375 -21.27 -3.75 -13.80
CA SER A 375 -20.10 -4.56 -14.11
C SER A 375 -20.52 -5.84 -14.84
N GLN A 376 -19.57 -6.45 -15.58
CA GLN A 376 -19.86 -7.67 -16.34
C GLN A 376 -20.37 -8.81 -15.45
N ALA A 377 -21.28 -9.61 -16.01
CA ALA A 377 -21.81 -10.78 -15.34
C ALA A 377 -20.72 -11.79 -14.95
N TYR A 378 -20.69 -12.21 -13.69
CA TYR A 378 -19.83 -13.33 -13.26
C TYR A 378 -20.13 -14.59 -14.13
N PRO A 379 -19.12 -15.30 -14.66
CA PRO A 379 -17.72 -15.33 -14.22
C PRO A 379 -16.74 -14.37 -14.91
N GLU A 380 -17.22 -13.40 -15.70
CA GLU A 380 -16.35 -12.48 -16.44
C GLU A 380 -15.71 -11.44 -15.50
N VAL A 381 -14.49 -11.73 -15.04
CA VAL A 381 -13.67 -10.87 -14.19
C VAL A 381 -12.32 -10.59 -14.84
N SER A 382 -11.60 -9.59 -14.34
CA SER A 382 -10.21 -9.32 -14.69
C SER A 382 -9.36 -9.46 -13.43
N TRP A 383 -8.15 -10.04 -13.54
CA TRP A 383 -7.19 -10.01 -12.44
C TRP A 383 -6.96 -8.55 -11.99
N PRO A 384 -6.91 -8.26 -10.67
CA PRO A 384 -6.77 -9.21 -9.56
C PRO A 384 -8.05 -9.82 -8.98
N ALA A 385 -9.24 -9.50 -9.48
CA ALA A 385 -10.45 -10.13 -8.99
C ALA A 385 -10.46 -11.64 -9.30
N LEU A 386 -10.88 -12.43 -8.31
CA LEU A 386 -11.04 -13.90 -8.46
C LEU A 386 -12.51 -14.31 -8.53
N ARG A 387 -13.41 -13.39 -8.18
CA ARG A 387 -14.86 -13.55 -8.21
C ARG A 387 -15.50 -12.17 -8.43
N GLY A 388 -16.81 -12.12 -8.59
CA GLY A 388 -17.55 -10.86 -8.71
C GLY A 388 -19.05 -11.06 -8.57
N ASP A 389 -19.79 -9.97 -8.52
CA ASP A 389 -21.25 -9.98 -8.36
C ASP A 389 -22.01 -9.22 -9.44
N GLY A 390 -21.28 -8.69 -10.43
CA GLY A 390 -21.80 -8.12 -11.66
C GLY A 390 -22.82 -8.99 -12.37
N ARG A 391 -23.69 -8.33 -13.13
CA ARG A 391 -24.89 -8.95 -13.73
C ARG A 391 -25.13 -8.57 -15.18
N VAL A 392 -24.30 -7.70 -15.76
CA VAL A 392 -24.55 -7.17 -17.10
C VAL A 392 -23.87 -8.03 -18.14
N ALA A 393 -24.65 -8.57 -19.07
CA ALA A 393 -24.16 -9.39 -20.18
C ALA A 393 -23.81 -8.50 -21.40
N ASP A 394 -22.89 -7.55 -21.21
CA ASP A 394 -22.36 -6.66 -22.25
C ASP A 394 -20.83 -6.62 -22.14
N LEU A 395 -20.13 -6.88 -23.25
CA LEU A 395 -18.67 -6.92 -23.32
C LEU A 395 -18.03 -5.53 -23.15
N TYR A 396 -18.80 -4.45 -23.32
CA TYR A 396 -18.31 -3.08 -23.19
C TYR A 396 -18.57 -2.45 -21.81
N VAL A 397 -19.04 -3.26 -20.87
CA VAL A 397 -19.11 -2.88 -19.45
C VAL A 397 -17.81 -3.31 -18.77
N VAL A 398 -17.34 -2.54 -17.80
CA VAL A 398 -16.10 -2.86 -17.08
C VAL A 398 -16.24 -4.15 -16.26
N ARG A 399 -15.17 -4.94 -16.16
CA ARG A 399 -15.14 -6.12 -15.29
C ARG A 399 -14.72 -5.76 -13.88
N GLU A 400 -15.25 -6.46 -12.88
CA GLU A 400 -14.62 -6.45 -11.57
C GLU A 400 -13.18 -6.95 -11.65
N GLY A 401 -12.31 -6.30 -10.91
CA GLY A 401 -10.85 -6.36 -10.93
C GLY A 401 -10.19 -5.63 -12.10
N GLN A 402 -10.93 -5.16 -13.11
CA GLN A 402 -10.33 -4.40 -14.20
C GLN A 402 -9.83 -3.05 -13.68
N ARG A 403 -8.62 -2.69 -14.12
CA ARG A 403 -7.97 -1.46 -13.71
C ARG A 403 -8.36 -0.33 -14.64
N LEU A 404 -8.54 0.85 -14.05
CA LEU A 404 -8.81 2.10 -14.76
C LEU A 404 -7.74 3.10 -14.36
N ARG A 405 -7.36 4.01 -15.24
CA ARG A 405 -6.51 5.14 -14.86
C ARG A 405 -7.05 6.42 -15.45
N LEU A 406 -6.80 7.53 -14.77
CA LEU A 406 -6.92 8.83 -15.41
C LEU A 406 -5.75 8.99 -16.38
N ASP A 407 -5.96 9.59 -17.56
CA ASP A 407 -4.88 9.85 -18.52
C ASP A 407 -3.66 10.45 -17.81
N PRO A 408 -2.51 9.73 -17.76
CA PRO A 408 -1.34 10.16 -17.01
C PRO A 408 -0.70 11.45 -17.53
N THR A 409 -1.08 11.89 -18.73
CA THR A 409 -0.58 13.14 -19.35
C THR A 409 -1.50 14.34 -19.13
N LEU A 410 -2.69 14.12 -18.55
CA LEU A 410 -3.66 15.17 -18.31
C LEU A 410 -3.14 16.21 -17.31
N ASP A 411 -3.23 17.48 -17.70
CA ASP A 411 -2.89 18.61 -16.83
C ASP A 411 -4.03 18.91 -15.85
N LEU A 412 -3.89 18.40 -14.63
CA LEU A 412 -4.88 18.59 -13.57
C LEU A 412 -4.99 20.04 -13.08
N SER A 413 -4.09 20.95 -13.46
CA SER A 413 -4.21 22.38 -13.09
C SER A 413 -5.39 23.07 -13.77
N GLN A 414 -5.88 22.49 -14.88
CA GLN A 414 -7.01 23.01 -15.64
C GLN A 414 -8.37 22.72 -14.98
N TYR A 415 -8.39 21.80 -14.00
CA TYR A 415 -9.59 21.36 -13.30
C TYR A 415 -9.68 22.02 -11.92
N ARG A 416 -10.90 22.45 -11.57
CA ARG A 416 -11.21 23.02 -10.25
C ARG A 416 -11.44 21.92 -9.22
N LEU A 417 -10.41 21.12 -8.99
CA LEU A 417 -10.42 20.06 -7.99
C LEU A 417 -10.26 20.63 -6.59
N THR A 418 -10.98 20.07 -5.62
CA THR A 418 -10.66 20.24 -4.20
C THR A 418 -9.28 19.65 -3.89
N PRO A 419 -8.64 19.97 -2.75
CA PRO A 419 -7.37 19.35 -2.38
C PRO A 419 -7.43 17.81 -2.38
N ILE A 420 -8.50 17.22 -1.82
CA ILE A 420 -8.70 15.77 -1.81
C ILE A 420 -9.01 15.26 -3.22
N GLY A 421 -9.83 15.95 -4.01
CA GLY A 421 -10.11 15.58 -5.39
C GLY A 421 -8.85 15.57 -6.26
N ARG A 422 -7.90 16.48 -6.01
CA ARG A 422 -6.58 16.49 -6.64
C ARG A 422 -5.76 15.26 -6.24
N MET A 423 -5.70 14.92 -4.96
CA MET A 423 -5.01 13.70 -4.50
C MET A 423 -5.59 12.44 -5.15
N VAL A 424 -6.92 12.36 -5.26
CA VAL A 424 -7.62 11.26 -5.93
C VAL A 424 -7.26 11.20 -7.42
N ALA A 425 -7.23 12.34 -8.11
CA ALA A 425 -6.85 12.41 -9.54
C ALA A 425 -5.37 12.04 -9.78
N GLU A 426 -4.46 12.49 -8.93
CA GLU A 426 -3.03 12.14 -9.01
C GLU A 426 -2.81 10.64 -8.74
N ALA A 427 -3.52 10.06 -7.77
CA ALA A 427 -3.52 8.63 -7.53
C ALA A 427 -4.13 7.86 -8.71
N ALA A 428 -5.22 8.36 -9.29
CA ALA A 428 -5.85 7.77 -10.48
C ALA A 428 -4.93 7.82 -11.72
N GLN A 429 -4.06 8.82 -11.86
CA GLN A 429 -3.06 8.84 -12.93
C GLN A 429 -1.97 7.80 -12.70
N ARG A 430 -1.52 7.63 -11.45
CA ARG A 430 -0.33 6.83 -11.11
C ARG A 430 -0.62 5.36 -10.85
N TYR A 431 -1.63 5.08 -10.02
CA TYR A 431 -2.00 3.74 -9.55
C TYR A 431 -3.38 3.31 -10.07
N GLY A 432 -4.22 4.27 -10.45
CA GLY A 432 -5.52 4.01 -11.03
C GLY A 432 -6.57 3.61 -10.00
N PHE A 433 -7.70 3.13 -10.52
CA PHE A 433 -8.76 2.48 -9.78
C PHE A 433 -8.73 0.98 -10.03
N ILE A 434 -9.23 0.20 -9.07
CA ILE A 434 -9.59 -1.20 -9.28
C ILE A 434 -11.09 -1.33 -9.05
N VAL A 435 -11.83 -1.73 -10.09
CA VAL A 435 -13.27 -2.00 -9.96
C VAL A 435 -13.45 -3.17 -9.00
N SER A 436 -14.09 -2.96 -7.86
CA SER A 436 -14.05 -3.92 -6.76
C SER A 436 -15.43 -4.43 -6.34
N ASP A 437 -16.50 -3.76 -6.76
CA ASP A 437 -17.88 -4.09 -6.40
C ASP A 437 -18.90 -3.51 -7.38
N SER A 438 -20.07 -4.15 -7.44
CA SER A 438 -21.29 -3.57 -7.98
C SER A 438 -22.03 -2.78 -6.89
N SER A 439 -22.50 -1.59 -7.20
CA SER A 439 -22.97 -0.63 -6.19
C SER A 439 -24.01 0.35 -6.73
N GLY A 440 -24.59 1.16 -5.84
CA GLY A 440 -25.64 2.13 -6.21
C GLY A 440 -25.14 3.33 -7.03
N ALA A 441 -23.83 3.57 -7.06
CA ALA A 441 -23.19 4.71 -7.71
C ALA A 441 -21.76 4.34 -8.13
N VAL A 442 -21.19 5.02 -9.12
CA VAL A 442 -19.74 5.02 -9.26
C VAL A 442 -19.17 5.72 -8.02
N ALA A 443 -18.37 5.01 -7.21
CA ALA A 443 -18.05 5.45 -5.86
C ALA A 443 -16.61 5.14 -5.47
N VAL A 444 -15.89 6.15 -4.99
CA VAL A 444 -14.59 5.99 -4.33
C VAL A 444 -14.84 5.76 -2.84
N ALA A 445 -14.31 4.65 -2.32
CA ALA A 445 -14.43 4.31 -0.91
C ALA A 445 -13.34 4.98 -0.05
N THR A 446 -13.66 5.24 1.22
CA THR A 446 -12.75 5.86 2.18
C THR A 446 -12.59 5.00 3.44
N GLU A 447 -11.62 5.34 4.27
CA GLU A 447 -11.63 4.95 5.67
C GLU A 447 -12.80 5.66 6.40
N SER A 448 -13.44 4.96 7.34
CA SER A 448 -14.45 5.55 8.21
C SER A 448 -13.81 6.52 9.21
N GLY A 449 -14.34 7.73 9.31
CA GLY A 449 -13.95 8.69 10.33
C GLY A 449 -14.43 8.35 11.75
N ASP A 450 -15.30 7.34 11.89
CA ASP A 450 -15.97 7.05 13.15
C ASP A 450 -15.04 6.40 14.18
N VAL A 451 -14.03 5.64 13.72
CA VAL A 451 -13.01 5.05 14.60
C VAL A 451 -12.22 6.14 15.32
N GLU A 452 -11.81 7.19 14.60
CA GLU A 452 -11.16 8.35 15.21
C GLU A 452 -12.15 9.19 16.03
N ALA A 453 -13.40 9.34 15.56
CA ALA A 453 -14.43 10.06 16.30
C ALA A 453 -14.74 9.44 17.67
N ALA A 454 -14.64 8.12 17.79
CA ALA A 454 -14.84 7.42 19.06
C ALA A 454 -13.79 7.77 20.12
N VAL A 455 -12.59 8.19 19.70
CA VAL A 455 -11.50 8.58 20.58
C VAL A 455 -11.48 10.10 20.80
N THR A 456 -11.71 10.87 19.73
CA THR A 456 -11.56 12.33 19.73
C THR A 456 -12.87 13.09 19.98
N GLY A 457 -14.01 12.42 19.86
CA GLY A 457 -15.34 13.00 19.89
C GLY A 457 -15.76 13.70 18.59
N THR A 458 -14.97 13.66 17.52
CA THR A 458 -15.27 14.36 16.26
C THR A 458 -14.86 13.52 15.05
N ASN A 459 -15.76 13.34 14.09
CA ASN A 459 -15.42 12.75 12.80
C ASN A 459 -14.57 13.77 12.00
N PRO A 460 -13.38 13.40 11.49
CA PRO A 460 -12.48 14.33 10.83
C PRO A 460 -12.90 14.72 9.41
N TRP A 461 -13.71 13.90 8.72
CA TRP A 461 -14.06 14.12 7.30
C TRP A 461 -14.72 15.47 7.00
N PRO A 462 -15.68 15.99 7.79
CA PRO A 462 -16.25 17.32 7.56
C PRO A 462 -15.19 18.42 7.52
N GLY A 463 -14.20 18.36 8.43
CA GLY A 463 -13.11 19.34 8.49
C GLY A 463 -12.09 19.17 7.37
N LEU A 464 -11.77 17.92 7.00
CA LEU A 464 -10.82 17.62 5.91
C LEU A 464 -11.39 17.96 4.53
N ILE A 465 -12.68 17.71 4.30
CA ILE A 465 -13.35 17.99 3.03
C ILE A 465 -13.67 19.49 2.90
N GLY A 466 -14.08 20.13 4.00
CA GLY A 466 -14.47 21.55 3.99
C GLY A 466 -15.81 21.82 3.28
N GLY A 467 -16.69 20.81 3.18
CA GLY A 467 -17.97 20.89 2.49
C GLY A 467 -18.69 19.54 2.36
N PRO A 468 -19.78 19.46 1.57
CA PRO A 468 -20.42 18.19 1.27
C PRO A 468 -19.51 17.27 0.44
N THR A 469 -19.64 15.95 0.62
CA THR A 469 -18.70 14.95 0.07
C THR A 469 -18.65 14.92 -1.45
N TYR A 470 -19.77 15.22 -2.13
CA TYR A 470 -19.83 15.21 -3.59
C TYR A 470 -18.84 16.21 -4.23
N LEU A 471 -18.44 17.29 -3.52
CA LEU A 471 -17.46 18.25 -4.02
C LEU A 471 -16.10 17.62 -4.31
N VAL A 472 -15.77 16.50 -3.66
CA VAL A 472 -14.51 15.79 -3.91
C VAL A 472 -14.44 15.28 -5.35
N MET A 473 -15.57 14.85 -5.91
CA MET A 473 -15.66 14.21 -7.23
C MET A 473 -16.38 15.06 -8.29
N GLU A 474 -16.99 16.20 -7.93
CA GLU A 474 -17.79 17.05 -8.83
C GLU A 474 -17.04 17.49 -10.10
N ASN A 475 -15.76 17.83 -9.98
CA ASN A 475 -14.92 18.28 -11.10
C ASN A 475 -13.90 17.23 -11.55
N PHE A 476 -14.09 15.96 -11.16
CA PHE A 476 -13.18 14.90 -11.54
C PHE A 476 -13.31 14.61 -13.05
N PRO A 477 -12.20 14.54 -13.81
CA PRO A 477 -12.19 14.39 -15.27
C PRO A 477 -12.53 12.97 -15.77
N TRP A 478 -13.76 12.53 -15.56
CA TRP A 478 -14.22 11.19 -15.98
C TRP A 478 -14.11 10.95 -17.48
N GLU A 479 -14.16 12.01 -18.30
CA GLU A 479 -13.98 11.95 -19.75
C GLU A 479 -12.56 11.57 -20.20
N HIS A 480 -11.59 11.56 -19.28
CA HIS A 480 -10.20 11.18 -19.54
C HIS A 480 -9.81 9.84 -18.89
N ILE A 481 -10.78 9.06 -18.42
CA ILE A 481 -10.51 7.70 -17.96
C ILE A 481 -10.09 6.81 -19.13
N GLN A 482 -9.03 6.03 -18.89
CA GLN A 482 -8.51 5.00 -19.76
C GLN A 482 -8.66 3.65 -19.05
N VAL A 483 -9.10 2.63 -19.78
CA VAL A 483 -9.23 1.27 -19.25
C VAL A 483 -7.94 0.52 -19.53
N VAL A 484 -7.34 -0.03 -18.49
CA VAL A 484 -6.14 -0.85 -18.60
C VAL A 484 -6.53 -2.23 -19.12
N ALA A 485 -5.65 -2.84 -19.92
CA ALA A 485 -5.87 -4.16 -20.49
C ALA A 485 -6.31 -5.17 -19.40
N ALA A 486 -7.29 -6.00 -19.73
CA ALA A 486 -7.74 -7.07 -18.85
C ALA A 486 -6.57 -7.95 -18.38
N ASP A 487 -6.69 -8.45 -17.14
CA ASP A 487 -5.70 -9.28 -16.45
C ASP A 487 -4.31 -8.64 -16.24
N TYR A 488 -4.17 -7.33 -16.42
CA TYR A 488 -2.88 -6.65 -16.26
C TYR A 488 -2.30 -6.81 -14.84
N GLY A 489 -1.09 -7.35 -14.78
CA GLY A 489 -0.35 -7.61 -13.53
C GLY A 489 -0.40 -9.07 -13.07
N ARG A 490 -1.19 -9.91 -13.73
CA ARG A 490 -1.17 -11.36 -13.48
C ARG A 490 0.18 -11.96 -13.92
N SER A 491 0.92 -12.55 -12.99
CA SER A 491 2.09 -13.37 -13.33
C SER A 491 1.65 -14.59 -14.13
N ARG A 492 2.35 -14.87 -15.23
CA ARG A 492 2.08 -16.03 -16.09
C ARG A 492 2.39 -17.36 -15.42
#